data_AF-A0A3S0SWM2-F1
#
_entry.id   AF-A0A3S0SWM2-F1
#
_cell.length_a   1.000
_cell.length_b   1.000
_cell.length_c   1.000
_cell.angle_alpha   90.00
_cell.angle_beta   90.00
_cell.angle_gamma   90.00
#
_symmetry.space_group_name_H-M   'P 1'
#
loop_
_entity.id
_entity.type
_entity.pdbx_description
1 polymer ?
#
loop_
_entity_poly.entity_id
_entity_poly.type
_entity_poly.pdbx_seq_one_letter_code
_entity_poly.pdbx_strand_id
1 'polypeptide(L)'
;MPHPPREPPAPHARSRWSGSAWLLARGGAGLAPGGLGGQLGGSQAGVRLAYAIDRKRRVALAGRVSSPLGPGLREAALGVEWQPTRLPLRLVAEQRFAITGGRSGPALGVVGGLDPTPLPLGFRLEGYGQAGVIRRTATEAYVDGALRVAHPLADIGRVRLDFGAGLWGAAQRGAARLDLGPSLAVAIPIGARSVRFGLDWRQRVAGAARPGSGLAVTLGSDF
;
A
#
# COMPACT_ATOMS: atom_id res chain seq x y z
N MET A 1 3.50 -2.10 -4.29
CA MET A 1 3.72 -0.89 -3.47
C MET A 1 2.71 -0.96 -2.34
N PRO A 2 3.13 -0.95 -1.06
CA PRO A 2 2.17 -1.09 0.03
C PRO A 2 1.22 0.10 0.00
N HIS A 3 -0.04 -0.16 -0.31
CA HIS A 3 -1.09 0.78 0.02
C HIS A 3 -1.22 0.77 1.54
N PRO A 4 -1.20 1.94 2.22
CA PRO A 4 -1.60 1.97 3.61
C PRO A 4 -3.01 1.36 3.73
N PRO A 5 -3.33 0.65 4.83
CA PRO A 5 -4.70 0.26 5.08
C PRO A 5 -5.54 1.52 5.04
N ARG A 6 -6.43 1.62 4.04
CA ARG A 6 -7.38 2.71 3.95
C ARG A 6 -8.26 2.61 5.19
N GLU A 7 -8.22 3.63 6.04
CA GLU A 7 -9.33 3.79 6.97
C GLU A 7 -10.60 4.01 6.15
N PRO A 8 -11.79 3.65 6.67
CA PRO A 8 -13.03 4.02 6.03
C PRO A 8 -12.92 5.52 5.72
N PRO A 9 -13.24 5.98 4.49
CA PRO A 9 -13.39 7.40 4.30
C PRO A 9 -14.41 7.85 5.34
N ALA A 10 -13.95 8.62 6.33
CA ALA A 10 -14.86 9.51 7.05
C ALA A 10 -15.69 10.17 5.95
N PRO A 11 -17.02 10.23 6.07
CA PRO A 11 -17.88 10.66 4.98
C PRO A 11 -17.58 12.11 4.60
N HIS A 12 -16.54 12.33 3.78
CA HIS A 12 -16.28 13.57 3.06
C HIS A 12 -17.21 13.54 1.86
N ALA A 13 -18.51 13.64 2.15
CA ALA A 13 -19.58 13.70 1.18
C ALA A 13 -19.51 14.92 0.23
N ARG A 14 -18.40 15.69 0.21
CA ARG A 14 -18.24 16.90 -0.62
C ARG A 14 -16.97 16.98 -1.46
N SER A 15 -15.84 16.42 -1.03
CA SER A 15 -14.58 16.55 -1.80
C SER A 15 -14.53 15.54 -2.94
N ARG A 16 -14.22 15.97 -4.17
CA ARG A 16 -13.89 15.07 -5.30
C ARG A 16 -12.44 14.60 -5.26
N TRP A 17 -11.63 15.21 -4.41
CA TRP A 17 -10.25 14.84 -4.16
C TRP A 17 -10.17 13.78 -3.07
N SER A 18 -9.22 12.86 -3.24
CA SER A 18 -8.76 11.92 -2.23
C SER A 18 -7.23 11.85 -2.30
N GLY A 19 -6.57 11.77 -1.16
CA GLY A 19 -5.13 11.70 -1.04
C GLY A 19 -4.71 10.67 -0.02
N SER A 20 -3.52 10.11 -0.21
CA SER A 20 -2.87 9.22 0.75
C SER A 20 -1.38 9.47 0.74
N ALA A 21 -0.78 9.60 1.91
CA ALA A 21 0.68 9.66 2.08
C ALA A 21 1.13 8.49 2.96
N TRP A 22 2.27 7.89 2.65
CA TRP A 22 2.82 6.80 3.43
C TRP A 22 4.35 6.83 3.50
N LEU A 23 4.86 6.25 4.58
CA LEU A 23 6.27 5.94 4.78
C LEU A 23 6.37 4.55 5.39
N LEU A 24 7.24 3.73 4.82
CA LEU A 24 7.64 2.43 5.32
C LEU A 24 9.14 2.52 5.60
N ALA A 25 9.54 2.22 6.83
CA ALA A 25 10.93 2.05 7.21
C ALA A 25 11.14 0.62 7.70
N ARG A 26 12.16 -0.07 7.21
CA ARG A 26 12.50 -1.44 7.63
C ARG A 26 13.99 -1.52 7.93
N GLY A 27 14.35 -2.13 9.07
CA GLY A 27 15.73 -2.36 9.45
C GLY A 27 16.35 -3.53 8.67
N GLY A 28 17.58 -3.36 8.18
CA GLY A 28 18.37 -4.42 7.52
C GLY A 28 19.18 -3.93 6.32
N ALA A 29 20.49 -4.20 6.32
CA ALA A 29 21.48 -3.75 5.33
C ALA A 29 21.40 -4.44 3.95
N GLY A 30 20.20 -4.76 3.46
CA GLY A 30 19.96 -5.47 2.21
C GLY A 30 19.11 -4.69 1.23
N LEU A 31 19.67 -3.65 0.62
CA LEU A 31 19.06 -2.94 -0.50
C LEU A 31 19.32 -3.74 -1.79
N ALA A 32 18.54 -4.79 -2.05
CA ALA A 32 18.54 -5.40 -3.37
C ALA A 32 17.53 -4.63 -4.25
N PRO A 33 17.97 -3.98 -5.34
CA PRO A 33 17.04 -3.48 -6.35
C PRO A 33 16.24 -4.68 -6.88
N GLY A 34 14.91 -4.64 -6.76
CA GLY A 34 14.08 -5.61 -7.48
C GLY A 34 14.21 -5.38 -8.99
N GLY A 35 13.98 -6.41 -9.81
CA GLY A 35 14.11 -6.33 -11.28
C GLY A 35 13.25 -5.25 -11.97
N LEU A 36 12.25 -4.71 -11.25
CA LEU A 36 11.42 -3.57 -11.65
C LEU A 36 11.89 -2.22 -11.10
N GLY A 37 13.08 -2.15 -10.52
CA GLY A 37 13.64 -0.96 -9.88
C GLY A 37 13.03 -0.62 -8.51
N GLY A 38 11.85 -1.16 -8.17
CA GLY A 38 11.23 -1.02 -6.84
C GLY A 38 11.85 -1.97 -5.82
N GLN A 39 12.16 -1.46 -4.62
CA GLN A 39 12.62 -2.29 -3.50
C GLN A 39 11.41 -3.03 -2.89
N LEU A 40 11.24 -4.31 -3.24
CA LEU A 40 10.19 -5.16 -2.67
C LEU A 40 10.42 -5.36 -1.17
N GLY A 41 9.54 -4.78 -0.36
CA GLY A 41 9.58 -4.91 1.10
C GLY A 41 10.66 -4.08 1.79
N GLY A 42 11.28 -3.13 1.11
CA GLY A 42 12.25 -2.20 1.68
C GLY A 42 11.68 -0.83 2.04
N SER A 43 12.55 0.03 2.57
CA SER A 43 12.17 1.36 3.06
C SER A 43 11.81 2.30 1.91
N GLN A 44 10.63 2.90 1.97
CA GLN A 44 10.10 3.77 0.91
C GLN A 44 9.08 4.77 1.47
N ALA A 45 8.88 5.86 0.76
CA ALA A 45 7.81 6.81 1.03
C ALA A 45 7.09 7.16 -0.28
N GLY A 46 5.84 7.60 -0.16
CA GLY A 46 5.08 8.00 -1.32
C GLY A 46 3.85 8.81 -0.97
N VAL A 47 3.32 9.47 -2.00
CA VAL A 47 2.08 10.22 -1.96
C VAL A 47 1.28 9.83 -3.19
N ARG A 48 -0.03 9.71 -3.03
CA ARG A 48 -1.00 9.53 -4.10
C ARG A 48 -2.11 10.54 -3.93
N LEU A 49 -2.54 11.12 -5.04
CA LEU A 49 -3.70 11.99 -5.17
C LEU A 49 -4.62 11.43 -6.25
N ALA A 50 -5.93 11.50 -6.03
CA ALA A 50 -6.91 11.10 -7.02
C ALA A 50 -8.10 12.06 -7.01
N TYR A 51 -8.59 12.37 -8.21
CA TYR A 51 -9.71 13.24 -8.47
C TYR A 51 -10.83 12.48 -9.18
N ALA A 52 -11.98 12.36 -8.52
CA ALA A 52 -13.18 11.73 -9.08
C ALA A 52 -13.80 12.61 -10.18
N ILE A 53 -13.74 12.11 -11.42
CA ILE A 53 -14.24 12.85 -12.59
C ILE A 53 -15.75 12.68 -12.75
N ASP A 54 -16.29 11.50 -12.43
CA ASP A 54 -17.70 11.21 -12.57
C ASP A 54 -18.50 11.50 -11.27
N ARG A 55 -19.81 11.71 -11.42
CA ARG A 55 -20.71 11.96 -10.27
C ARG A 55 -20.82 10.74 -9.34
N LYS A 56 -20.69 9.53 -9.89
CA LYS A 56 -20.78 8.27 -9.12
C LYS A 56 -19.44 7.90 -8.46
N ARG A 57 -18.38 8.71 -8.67
CA ARG A 57 -17.03 8.52 -8.12
C ARG A 57 -16.42 7.14 -8.45
N ARG A 58 -16.82 6.59 -9.59
CA ARG A 58 -16.33 5.32 -10.13
C ARG A 58 -15.14 5.50 -11.06
N VAL A 59 -14.89 6.70 -11.55
CA VAL A 59 -13.75 7.01 -12.40
C VAL A 59 -12.96 8.14 -11.77
N ALA A 60 -11.66 7.95 -11.62
CA ALA A 60 -10.78 8.95 -11.06
C ALA A 60 -9.50 9.11 -11.89
N LEU A 61 -9.04 10.34 -12.03
CA LEU A 61 -7.67 10.63 -12.44
C LEU A 61 -6.79 10.48 -11.21
N ALA A 62 -5.75 9.68 -11.28
CA ALA A 62 -4.84 9.42 -10.17
C ALA A 62 -3.41 9.76 -10.54
N GLY A 63 -2.70 10.39 -9.61
CA GLY A 63 -1.27 10.60 -9.66
C GLY A 63 -0.61 10.07 -8.41
N ARG A 64 0.56 9.46 -8.55
CA ARG A 64 1.37 9.00 -7.41
C ARG A 64 2.83 9.30 -7.63
N VAL A 65 3.54 9.57 -6.55
CA VAL A 65 4.99 9.67 -6.50
C VAL A 65 5.48 8.77 -5.39
N SER A 66 6.50 7.98 -5.66
CA SER A 66 7.08 7.04 -4.69
C SER A 66 8.59 7.00 -4.84
N SER A 67 9.28 6.96 -3.71
CA SER A 67 10.73 6.89 -3.63
C SER A 67 11.16 5.87 -2.58
N PRO A 68 12.13 5.00 -2.87
CA PRO A 68 12.88 4.33 -1.82
C PRO A 68 13.59 5.39 -0.95
N LEU A 69 13.79 5.08 0.35
CA LEU A 69 14.60 5.92 1.24
C LEU A 69 16.10 5.72 1.01
N GLY A 70 16.49 4.67 0.29
CA GLY A 70 17.84 4.40 -0.18
C GLY A 70 17.97 4.49 -1.71
N PRO A 71 19.06 3.97 -2.29
CA PRO A 71 19.18 3.80 -3.74
C PRO A 71 18.10 2.89 -4.30
N GLY A 72 17.57 3.26 -5.48
CA GLY A 72 16.55 2.50 -6.20
C GLY A 72 15.75 3.38 -7.15
N LEU A 73 14.71 2.81 -7.75
CA LEU A 73 13.84 3.53 -8.69
C LEU A 73 12.95 4.52 -7.97
N ARG A 74 13.11 5.81 -8.28
CA ARG A 74 12.14 6.85 -7.95
C ARG A 74 11.17 6.96 -9.10
N GLU A 75 9.89 6.93 -8.79
CA GLU A 75 8.86 6.83 -9.81
C GLU A 75 7.69 7.75 -9.52
N ALA A 76 7.24 8.44 -10.57
CA ALA A 76 5.92 9.06 -10.63
C ALA A 76 5.01 8.22 -11.52
N ALA A 77 3.71 8.22 -11.29
CA ALA A 77 2.75 7.65 -12.22
C ALA A 77 1.52 8.55 -12.32
N LEU A 78 0.91 8.59 -13.51
CA LEU A 78 -0.32 9.31 -13.80
C LEU A 78 -1.24 8.40 -14.59
N GLY A 79 -2.50 8.33 -14.22
CA GLY A 79 -3.43 7.38 -14.82
C GLY A 79 -4.89 7.58 -14.48
N VAL A 80 -5.68 6.62 -14.93
CA VAL A 80 -7.11 6.51 -14.69
C VAL A 80 -7.36 5.28 -13.83
N GLU A 81 -8.20 5.44 -12.81
CA GLU A 81 -8.78 4.34 -12.04
C GLU A 81 -10.26 4.23 -12.36
N TRP A 82 -10.74 3.01 -12.60
CA TRP A 82 -12.14 2.73 -12.86
C TRP A 82 -12.66 1.61 -11.97
N GLN A 83 -13.72 1.89 -11.21
CA GLN A 83 -14.47 0.97 -10.38
C GLN A 83 -15.78 0.58 -11.10
N PRO A 84 -15.79 -0.53 -11.87
CA PRO A 84 -16.94 -0.88 -12.71
C PRO A 84 -18.20 -1.18 -11.89
N THR A 85 -18.04 -1.87 -10.76
CA THR A 85 -19.14 -2.37 -9.93
C THR A 85 -19.14 -1.70 -8.54
N ARG A 86 -20.03 -2.15 -7.64
CA ARG A 86 -20.00 -1.73 -6.23
C ARG A 86 -18.93 -2.44 -5.41
N LEU A 87 -18.32 -3.50 -5.96
CA LEU A 87 -17.22 -4.20 -5.30
C LEU A 87 -16.04 -3.23 -5.16
N PRO A 88 -15.22 -3.35 -4.10
CA PRO A 88 -14.06 -2.50 -3.86
C PRO A 88 -12.88 -2.86 -4.78
N LEU A 89 -13.15 -3.07 -6.07
CA LEU A 89 -12.19 -3.44 -7.11
C LEU A 89 -12.08 -2.30 -8.13
N ARG A 90 -10.85 -1.89 -8.42
CA ARG A 90 -10.54 -0.83 -9.39
C ARG A 90 -9.59 -1.36 -10.44
N LEU A 91 -9.93 -1.14 -11.69
CA LEU A 91 -9.02 -1.27 -12.82
C LEU A 91 -8.17 0.00 -12.91
N VAL A 92 -6.88 -0.14 -13.12
CA VAL A 92 -5.92 0.95 -13.16
C VAL A 92 -5.20 0.90 -14.49
N ALA A 93 -5.21 2.02 -15.20
CA ALA A 93 -4.39 2.25 -16.37
C ALA A 93 -3.53 3.48 -16.13
N GLU A 94 -2.22 3.30 -16.00
CA GLU A 94 -1.30 4.39 -15.65
C GLU A 94 -0.05 4.40 -16.53
N GLN A 95 0.47 5.59 -16.78
CA GLN A 95 1.82 5.78 -17.29
C GLN A 95 2.77 5.97 -16.11
N ARG A 96 3.77 5.11 -15.99
CA ARG A 96 4.80 5.17 -14.95
C ARG A 96 6.04 5.85 -15.53
N PHE A 97 6.51 6.89 -14.85
CA PHE A 97 7.66 7.70 -15.19
C PHE A 97 8.80 7.40 -14.22
N ALA A 98 9.90 6.85 -14.74
CA ALA A 98 11.12 6.70 -13.96
C ALA A 98 11.79 8.07 -13.81
N ILE A 99 11.84 8.60 -12.59
CA ILE A 99 12.54 9.84 -12.27
C ILE A 99 14.05 9.53 -12.18
N THR A 100 14.41 8.43 -11.52
CA THR A 100 15.78 7.93 -11.44
C THR A 100 15.80 6.40 -11.38
N GLY A 101 16.87 5.76 -11.87
CA GLY A 101 17.11 4.34 -11.60
C GLY A 101 16.23 3.35 -12.38
N GLY A 102 15.68 3.73 -13.54
CA GLY A 102 14.91 2.82 -14.39
C GLY A 102 14.33 3.46 -15.65
N ARG A 103 13.39 2.77 -16.30
CA ARG A 103 12.73 3.21 -17.54
C ARG A 103 11.23 3.45 -17.34
N SER A 104 10.70 4.49 -17.96
CA SER A 104 9.25 4.74 -17.98
C SER A 104 8.50 3.68 -18.79
N GLY A 105 7.20 3.54 -18.55
CA GLY A 105 6.37 2.56 -19.26
C GLY A 105 4.90 2.57 -18.81
N PRO A 106 3.96 2.18 -19.70
CA PRO A 106 2.57 2.03 -19.33
C PRO A 106 2.36 0.79 -18.48
N ALA A 107 1.35 0.85 -17.61
CA ALA A 107 0.93 -0.25 -16.77
C ALA A 107 -0.60 -0.39 -16.78
N LEU A 108 -1.03 -1.64 -16.71
CA LEU A 108 -2.43 -2.02 -16.54
C LEU A 108 -2.52 -2.96 -15.35
N GLY A 109 -3.51 -2.76 -14.49
CA GLY A 109 -3.69 -3.61 -13.32
C GLY A 109 -5.06 -3.52 -12.70
N VAL A 110 -5.21 -4.29 -11.63
CA VAL A 110 -6.37 -4.29 -10.75
C VAL A 110 -5.88 -4.09 -9.33
N VAL A 111 -6.60 -3.28 -8.56
CA VAL A 111 -6.38 -3.07 -7.14
C VAL A 111 -7.70 -3.27 -6.40
N GLY A 112 -7.64 -4.00 -5.29
CA GLY A 112 -8.75 -4.29 -4.41
C GLY A 112 -8.39 -4.05 -2.96
N GLY A 113 -9.39 -3.72 -2.15
CA GLY A 113 -9.25 -3.54 -0.72
C GLY A 113 -10.41 -4.17 0.04
N LEU A 114 -10.12 -4.61 1.26
CA LEU A 114 -11.10 -4.97 2.26
C LEU A 114 -10.96 -3.95 3.40
N ASP A 115 -11.99 -3.13 3.56
CA ASP A 115 -12.09 -2.21 4.69
C ASP A 115 -12.21 -3.00 6.00
N PRO A 116 -11.90 -2.39 7.16
CA PRO A 116 -11.98 -3.06 8.46
C PRO A 116 -13.33 -3.74 8.69
N THR A 117 -13.35 -5.05 8.52
CA THR A 117 -14.55 -5.88 8.57
C THR A 117 -14.57 -6.63 9.89
N PRO A 118 -15.66 -6.53 10.69
CA PRO A 118 -15.74 -7.23 11.96
C PRO A 118 -15.70 -8.74 11.76
N LEU A 119 -14.93 -9.41 12.62
CA LEU A 119 -14.86 -10.86 12.76
C LEU A 119 -15.40 -11.27 14.15
N PRO A 120 -15.72 -12.55 14.37
CA PRO A 120 -16.05 -13.06 15.70
C PRO A 120 -14.99 -12.71 16.74
N LEU A 121 -15.39 -12.70 18.02
CA LEU A 121 -14.50 -12.44 19.15
C LEU A 121 -13.85 -11.04 19.12
N GLY A 122 -14.51 -10.06 18.49
CA GLY A 122 -14.05 -8.66 18.48
C GLY A 122 -12.86 -8.38 17.57
N PHE A 123 -12.42 -9.34 16.76
CA PHE A 123 -11.38 -9.13 15.75
C PHE A 123 -11.90 -8.32 14.57
N ARG A 124 -10.96 -7.75 13.80
CA ARG A 124 -11.22 -7.06 12.55
C ARG A 124 -10.26 -7.55 11.50
N LEU A 125 -10.78 -7.77 10.29
CA LEU A 125 -10.02 -8.13 9.11
C LEU A 125 -9.93 -6.92 8.18
N GLU A 126 -8.73 -6.57 7.76
CA GLU A 126 -8.48 -5.57 6.73
C GLU A 126 -7.43 -6.09 5.76
N GLY A 127 -7.44 -5.59 4.53
CA GLY A 127 -6.43 -6.00 3.56
C GLY A 127 -6.50 -5.26 2.25
N TYR A 128 -5.48 -5.45 1.44
CA TYR A 128 -5.49 -5.02 0.05
C TYR A 128 -4.74 -6.02 -0.82
N GLY A 129 -5.05 -6.00 -2.11
CA GLY A 129 -4.34 -6.76 -3.12
C GLY A 129 -4.28 -5.98 -4.41
N GLN A 130 -3.18 -6.12 -5.14
CA GLN A 130 -3.02 -5.58 -6.47
C GLN A 130 -2.26 -6.57 -7.35
N ALA A 131 -2.62 -6.59 -8.63
CA ALA A 131 -1.91 -7.33 -9.64
C ALA A 131 -1.95 -6.56 -10.96
N GLY A 132 -0.93 -6.74 -11.79
CA GLY A 132 -0.89 -6.04 -13.07
C GLY A 132 0.34 -6.38 -13.88
N VAL A 133 0.46 -5.67 -15.00
CA VAL A 133 1.56 -5.76 -15.94
C VAL A 133 2.09 -4.37 -16.22
N ILE A 134 3.40 -4.26 -16.36
CA ILE A 134 4.09 -3.02 -16.75
C ILE A 134 4.90 -3.32 -18.00
N ARG A 135 4.76 -2.49 -19.04
CA ARG A 135 5.59 -2.58 -20.24
C ARG A 135 6.76 -1.62 -20.14
N ARG A 136 7.97 -2.16 -19.95
CA ARG A 136 9.23 -1.40 -20.08
C ARG A 136 9.98 -1.93 -21.30
N THR A 137 11.21 -2.39 -21.11
CA THR A 137 11.95 -3.16 -22.14
C THR A 137 11.23 -4.47 -22.46
N ALA A 138 10.69 -5.14 -21.43
CA ALA A 138 9.83 -6.31 -21.56
C ALA A 138 8.50 -6.05 -20.83
N THR A 139 7.50 -6.90 -21.09
CA THR A 139 6.28 -6.94 -20.28
C THR A 139 6.57 -7.70 -19.00
N GLU A 140 6.29 -7.08 -17.86
CA GLU A 140 6.60 -7.63 -16.54
C GLU A 140 5.35 -7.65 -15.67
N ALA A 141 4.97 -8.83 -15.21
CA ALA A 141 3.86 -8.98 -14.27
C ALA A 141 4.32 -8.70 -12.84
N TYR A 142 3.39 -8.21 -12.02
CA TYR A 142 3.57 -8.03 -10.60
C TYR A 142 2.28 -8.37 -9.84
N VAL A 143 2.45 -8.77 -8.59
CA VAL A 143 1.39 -8.95 -7.59
C VAL A 143 1.90 -8.49 -6.24
N ASP A 144 1.06 -7.86 -5.44
CA ASP A 144 1.37 -7.35 -4.11
C ASP A 144 0.11 -7.28 -3.27
N GLY A 145 0.21 -7.61 -1.99
CA GLY A 145 -0.95 -7.62 -1.12
C GLY A 145 -0.57 -7.75 0.35
N ALA A 146 -1.51 -7.33 1.19
CA ALA A 146 -1.42 -7.49 2.62
C ALA A 146 -2.78 -7.85 3.20
N LEU A 147 -2.76 -8.66 4.25
CA LEU A 147 -3.92 -9.00 5.05
C LEU A 147 -3.55 -8.81 6.52
N ARG A 148 -4.45 -8.26 7.32
CA ARG A 148 -4.25 -8.08 8.76
C ARG A 148 -5.50 -8.47 9.51
N VAL A 149 -5.30 -9.22 10.59
CA VAL A 149 -6.33 -9.51 11.60
C VAL A 149 -5.88 -8.85 12.89
N ALA A 150 -6.71 -7.99 13.48
CA ALA A 150 -6.37 -7.27 14.70
C ALA A 150 -7.54 -7.18 15.67
N HIS A 151 -7.23 -7.15 16.96
CA HIS A 151 -8.16 -6.89 18.04
C HIS A 151 -7.87 -5.51 18.64
N PRO A 152 -8.89 -4.67 18.89
CA PRO A 152 -8.72 -3.41 19.60
C PRO A 152 -8.28 -3.69 21.04
N LEU A 153 -7.12 -3.16 21.45
CA LEU A 153 -6.60 -3.34 22.80
C LEU A 153 -7.07 -2.24 23.76
N ALA A 154 -7.05 -0.99 23.30
CA ALA A 154 -7.41 0.14 24.12
C ALA A 154 -7.80 1.34 23.25
N ASP A 155 -8.73 2.14 23.77
CA ASP A 155 -9.03 3.49 23.28
C ASP A 155 -8.59 4.48 24.36
N ILE A 156 -7.51 5.23 24.10
CA ILE A 156 -6.97 6.25 25.01
C ILE A 156 -7.41 7.61 24.49
N GLY A 157 -8.55 8.09 25.01
CA GLY A 157 -9.20 9.30 24.50
C GLY A 157 -9.70 9.08 23.07
N ARG A 158 -9.02 9.66 22.07
CA ARG A 158 -9.32 9.44 20.65
C ARG A 158 -8.30 8.54 19.94
N VAL A 159 -7.26 8.11 20.64
CA VAL A 159 -6.21 7.24 20.09
C VAL A 159 -6.66 5.79 20.20
N ARG A 160 -6.64 5.06 19.09
CA ARG A 160 -6.94 3.62 19.05
C ARG A 160 -5.66 2.81 18.98
N LEU A 161 -5.54 1.82 19.86
CA LEU A 161 -4.46 0.83 19.83
C LEU A 161 -5.03 -0.53 19.42
N ASP A 162 -4.46 -1.13 18.38
CA ASP A 162 -4.85 -2.45 17.88
C ASP A 162 -3.64 -3.39 17.85
N PHE A 163 -3.85 -4.66 18.19
CA PHE A 163 -2.83 -5.70 18.12
C PHE A 163 -3.35 -6.94 17.40
N GLY A 164 -2.48 -7.59 16.63
CA GLY A 164 -2.81 -8.85 15.99
C GLY A 164 -1.69 -9.37 15.12
N ALA A 165 -2.03 -9.86 13.95
CA ALA A 165 -1.10 -10.47 13.01
C ALA A 165 -1.37 -10.04 11.58
N GLY A 166 -0.32 -10.05 10.76
CA GLY A 166 -0.40 -9.74 9.34
C GLY A 166 0.28 -10.77 8.46
N LEU A 167 -0.12 -10.75 7.19
CA LEU A 167 0.45 -11.47 6.07
C LEU A 167 0.75 -10.46 4.97
N TRP A 168 1.95 -10.46 4.43
CA TRP A 168 2.37 -9.56 3.36
C TRP A 168 3.05 -10.36 2.26
N GLY A 169 2.51 -10.30 1.05
CA GLY A 169 3.02 -11.06 -0.08
C GLY A 169 3.24 -10.15 -1.29
N ALA A 170 4.37 -10.30 -1.96
CA ALA A 170 4.61 -9.59 -3.20
C ALA A 170 5.55 -10.38 -4.11
N ALA A 171 5.26 -10.37 -5.40
CA ALA A 171 6.09 -10.99 -6.42
C ALA A 171 6.13 -10.14 -7.69
N GLN A 172 7.30 -10.06 -8.29
CA GLN A 172 7.56 -9.47 -9.59
C GLN A 172 8.71 -10.23 -10.26
N ARG A 173 9.04 -9.86 -11.50
CA ARG A 173 10.16 -10.49 -12.22
C ARG A 173 11.45 -10.46 -11.39
N GLY A 174 11.98 -11.65 -11.11
CA GLY A 174 13.24 -11.86 -10.38
C GLY A 174 13.18 -11.63 -8.87
N ALA A 175 12.02 -11.33 -8.28
CA ALA A 175 11.91 -11.12 -6.84
C ALA A 175 10.51 -11.46 -6.31
N ALA A 176 10.46 -12.37 -5.35
CA ALA A 176 9.23 -12.75 -4.65
C ALA A 176 9.49 -12.87 -3.15
N ARG A 177 8.44 -12.66 -2.35
CA ARG A 177 8.46 -12.76 -0.91
C ARG A 177 7.06 -12.94 -0.33
N LEU A 178 7.00 -13.71 0.75
CA LEU A 178 5.89 -13.79 1.69
C LEU A 178 6.42 -13.61 3.11
N ASP A 179 5.89 -12.63 3.83
CA ASP A 179 6.16 -12.35 5.23
C ASP A 179 4.88 -12.58 6.06
N LEU A 180 5.02 -13.08 7.29
CA LEU A 180 3.96 -13.13 8.29
C LEU A 180 4.48 -12.65 9.64
N GLY A 181 3.60 -12.27 10.55
CA GLY A 181 4.02 -12.01 11.93
C GLY A 181 3.12 -11.06 12.71
N PRO A 182 3.47 -10.81 13.98
CA PRO A 182 2.70 -9.94 14.85
C PRO A 182 2.74 -8.48 14.37
N SER A 183 1.67 -7.77 14.70
CA SER A 183 1.42 -6.42 14.23
C SER A 183 0.77 -5.60 15.34
N LEU A 184 1.32 -4.42 15.59
CA LEU A 184 0.76 -3.40 16.45
C LEU A 184 0.41 -2.18 15.59
N ALA A 185 -0.74 -1.57 15.81
CA ALA A 185 -1.14 -0.35 15.14
C ALA A 185 -1.69 0.67 16.12
N VAL A 186 -1.38 1.94 15.88
CA VAL A 186 -1.90 3.09 16.60
C VAL A 186 -2.54 4.02 15.59
N ALA A 187 -3.83 4.31 15.75
CA ALA A 187 -4.54 5.31 14.96
C ALA A 187 -4.73 6.58 15.79
N ILE A 188 -4.22 7.70 15.28
CA ILE A 188 -4.23 9.00 15.96
C ILE A 188 -5.02 9.98 15.09
N PRO A 189 -6.21 10.42 15.53
CA PRO A 189 -6.97 11.43 14.81
C PRO A 189 -6.37 12.81 15.04
N ILE A 190 -6.04 13.51 13.95
CA ILE A 190 -5.48 14.87 13.92
C ILE A 190 -6.43 15.76 13.09
N GLY A 191 -7.26 16.53 13.79
CA GLY A 191 -8.30 17.35 13.16
C GLY A 191 -9.32 16.49 12.43
N ALA A 192 -9.48 16.71 11.12
CA ALA A 192 -10.35 15.91 10.26
C ALA A 192 -9.67 14.68 9.64
N ARG A 193 -8.38 14.46 9.92
CA ARG A 193 -7.56 13.39 9.35
C ARG A 193 -7.22 12.37 10.41
N SER A 194 -6.81 11.19 9.96
CA SER A 194 -6.25 10.17 10.83
C SER A 194 -4.86 9.80 10.35
N VAL A 195 -3.95 9.65 11.29
CA VAL A 195 -2.58 9.19 11.07
C VAL A 195 -2.44 7.84 11.73
N ARG A 196 -2.06 6.84 10.94
CA ARG A 196 -1.85 5.48 11.40
C ARG A 196 -0.37 5.16 11.47
N PHE A 197 0.08 4.81 12.66
CA PHE A 197 1.39 4.22 12.91
C PHE A 197 1.24 2.70 13.02
N GLY A 198 2.13 1.95 12.40
CA GLY A 198 2.15 0.50 12.44
C GLY A 198 3.55 -0.01 12.73
N LEU A 199 3.62 -1.03 13.56
CA LEU A 199 4.84 -1.72 13.94
C LEU A 199 4.63 -3.22 13.71
N ASP A 200 5.26 -3.74 12.66
CA ASP A 200 5.06 -5.10 12.20
C ASP A 200 6.38 -5.88 12.28
N TRP A 201 6.37 -7.06 12.92
CA TRP A 201 7.44 -8.03 12.71
C TRP A 201 7.16 -8.80 11.43
N ARG A 202 8.05 -8.67 10.45
CA ARG A 202 7.92 -9.35 9.17
C ARG A 202 8.84 -10.55 9.13
N GLN A 203 8.33 -11.71 9.57
CA GLN A 203 9.01 -12.99 9.41
C GLN A 203 8.85 -13.47 7.97
N ARG A 204 9.93 -13.46 7.19
CA ARG A 204 9.91 -14.05 5.86
C ARG A 204 9.74 -15.56 5.98
N VAL A 205 8.72 -16.09 5.32
CA VAL A 205 8.41 -17.53 5.25
C VAL A 205 8.57 -18.11 3.85
N ALA A 206 8.51 -17.28 2.81
CA ALA A 206 8.79 -17.71 1.44
C ALA A 206 9.46 -16.61 0.61
N GLY A 207 10.12 -17.02 -0.47
CA GLY A 207 10.85 -16.14 -1.38
C GLY A 207 12.21 -15.68 -0.85
N ALA A 208 12.94 -14.92 -1.67
CA ALA A 208 14.32 -14.54 -1.38
C ALA A 208 14.57 -13.03 -1.45
N ALA A 209 13.54 -12.21 -1.72
CA ALA A 209 13.70 -10.75 -1.78
C ALA A 209 14.26 -10.22 -0.45
N ARG A 210 15.19 -9.26 -0.52
CA ARG A 210 15.78 -8.55 0.64
C ARG A 210 14.95 -7.30 0.97
N PRO A 211 15.03 -6.74 2.19
CA PRO A 211 15.86 -7.10 3.37
C PRO A 211 15.33 -8.34 4.09
N GLY A 212 16.07 -9.07 4.93
CA GLY A 212 15.60 -10.29 5.62
C GLY A 212 14.39 -10.13 6.57
N SER A 213 14.15 -11.12 7.43
CA SER A 213 13.14 -10.99 8.50
C SER A 213 13.51 -9.83 9.43
N GLY A 214 12.52 -9.10 9.94
CA GLY A 214 12.78 -8.00 10.85
C GLY A 214 11.62 -7.04 11.03
N LEU A 215 11.87 -5.99 11.82
CA LEU A 215 10.92 -4.97 12.16
C LEU A 215 10.66 -4.02 10.98
N ALA A 216 9.38 -3.78 10.70
CA ALA A 216 8.90 -2.81 9.74
C ALA A 216 8.00 -1.79 10.45
N VAL A 217 8.28 -0.51 10.21
CA VAL A 217 7.52 0.62 10.72
C VAL A 217 6.77 1.26 9.56
N THR A 218 5.47 1.43 9.70
CA THR A 218 4.63 2.13 8.71
C THR A 218 4.01 3.37 9.33
N LEU A 219 4.04 4.47 8.60
CA LEU A 219 3.27 5.67 8.88
C LEU A 219 2.39 5.95 7.66
N GLY A 220 1.09 6.13 7.86
CA GLY A 220 0.15 6.40 6.78
C GLY A 220 -0.88 7.45 7.19
N SER A 221 -1.35 8.24 6.23
CA SER A 221 -2.48 9.15 6.43
C SER A 221 -3.26 9.32 5.13
N ASP A 222 -4.58 9.34 5.25
CA ASP A 222 -5.53 9.55 4.15
C ASP A 222 -6.31 10.87 4.37
N PHE A 223 -6.69 11.55 3.28
CA PHE A 223 -7.44 12.83 3.31
C PHE A 223 -8.22 13.13 2.02
#